data_AF-A0A392V2S2-F1
#
_entry.id   AF-A0A392V2S2-F1
#
_cell.length_a   1.000
_cell.length_b   1.000
_cell.length_c   1.000
_cell.angle_alpha   90.00
_cell.angle_beta   90.00
_cell.angle_gamma   90.00
#
_symmetry.space_group_name_H-M   'P 1'
#
loop_
_entity.id
_entity.type
_entity.pdbx_description
1 polymer ?
#
loop_
_entity_poly.entity_id
_entity_poly.type
_entity_poly.pdbx_seq_one_letter_code
_entity_poly.pdbx_strand_id
1 'polypeptide(L)' 'MRLVSSKTLKYPTHPLLEGKPKPPNSENVAFLFSNEPSDVILEFIRLMKDEGVIITGDDIAKVSPG' A
#
# COMPACT_ATOMS: atom_id res chain seq x y z
N MET A 1 -33.06 -30.19 16.99
CA MET A 1 -31.68 -29.69 17.06
C MET A 1 -31.09 -30.12 18.40
N ARG A 2 -29.88 -30.71 18.45
CA ARG A 2 -29.21 -31.09 19.72
C ARG A 2 -28.10 -30.08 20.02
N LEU A 3 -28.15 -29.47 21.19
CA LEU A 3 -27.10 -28.58 21.68
C LEU A 3 -25.99 -29.43 22.31
N VAL A 4 -24.75 -29.21 21.88
CA VAL A 4 -23.58 -29.89 22.44
C VAL A 4 -23.15 -29.21 23.73
N SER A 5 -22.77 -30.02 24.73
CA SER A 5 -22.33 -29.54 26.05
C SER A 5 -20.99 -28.79 25.93
N SER A 6 -20.89 -27.64 26.60
CA SER A 6 -19.72 -26.75 26.61
C SER A 6 -18.42 -27.43 27.06
N LYS A 7 -18.53 -28.54 27.80
CA LYS A 7 -17.39 -29.33 28.31
C LYS A 7 -16.59 -30.05 27.23
N THR A 8 -17.16 -30.23 26.03
CA THR A 8 -16.49 -30.89 24.89
C THR A 8 -15.96 -29.89 23.86
N LEU A 9 -16.21 -28.60 24.05
CA LEU A 9 -15.83 -27.57 23.09
C LEU A 9 -14.36 -27.20 23.28
N LYS A 10 -13.53 -27.48 22.27
CA LYS A 10 -12.14 -27.04 22.23
C LYS A 10 -12.10 -25.58 21.76
N TYR A 11 -11.57 -24.70 22.58
CA TYR A 11 -11.36 -23.29 22.23
C TYR A 11 -9.90 -23.07 21.83
N PRO A 12 -9.63 -22.23 20.83
CA PRO A 12 -8.27 -21.78 20.56
C PRO A 12 -7.77 -20.99 21.77
N THR A 13 -6.71 -21.46 22.41
CA THR A 13 -6.05 -20.81 23.55
C THR A 13 -5.04 -19.74 23.13
N HIS A 14 -4.71 -19.66 21.84
CA HIS A 14 -3.82 -18.65 21.31
C HIS A 14 -4.63 -17.55 20.63
N PRO A 15 -4.29 -16.27 20.88
CA PRO A 15 -4.90 -15.17 20.16
C PRO A 15 -4.66 -15.36 18.65
N LEU A 16 -5.64 -14.99 17.85
CA LEU A 16 -5.47 -14.94 16.39
C LEU A 16 -4.30 -14.00 16.09
N LEU A 17 -3.45 -14.37 15.13
CA LEU A 17 -2.41 -13.48 14.64
C LEU A 17 -3.10 -12.24 14.06
N GLU A 18 -3.04 -11.13 14.80
CA GLU A 18 -3.55 -9.85 14.32
C GLU A 18 -2.62 -9.34 13.23
N GLY A 19 -3.15 -9.19 12.01
CA GLY A 19 -2.45 -8.49 10.95
C GLY A 19 -2.23 -7.05 11.38
N LYS A 20 -1.02 -6.72 11.83
CA LYS A 20 -0.62 -5.34 12.08
C LYS A 20 -0.90 -4.57 10.79
N PRO A 21 -1.66 -3.45 10.82
CA PRO A 21 -1.73 -2.58 9.66
C PRO A 21 -0.30 -2.17 9.34
N LYS A 22 0.18 -2.57 8.17
CA LYS A 22 1.46 -2.07 7.65
C LYS A 22 1.31 -0.55 7.63
N PRO A 23 2.17 0.21 8.31
CA PRO A 23 2.13 1.66 8.18
C PRO A 23 2.18 1.98 6.68
N PRO A 24 1.46 3.01 6.19
CA PRO A 24 1.66 3.48 4.83
C PRO A 24 3.14 3.81 4.71
N ASN A 25 3.89 2.94 4.05
CA ASN A 25 5.28 3.17 3.76
C ASN A 25 5.32 4.32 2.74
N SER A 26 6.26 5.23 2.97
CA SER A 26 6.49 6.50 2.30
C SER A 26 5.66 7.67 2.84
N GLU A 27 6.37 8.52 3.57
CA GLU A 27 6.13 9.95 3.57
C GLU A 27 5.81 10.39 2.12
N ASN A 28 4.76 11.19 1.90
CA ASN A 28 4.37 11.70 0.59
C ASN A 28 5.49 12.59 0.02
N VAL A 29 6.53 11.98 -0.53
CA VAL A 29 7.66 12.68 -1.14
C VAL A 29 7.26 12.99 -2.58
N ALA A 30 7.10 14.27 -2.88
CA ALA A 30 6.89 14.73 -4.24
C ALA A 30 8.22 14.63 -5.02
N PHE A 31 8.16 14.02 -6.20
CA PHE A 31 9.29 13.94 -7.14
C PHE A 31 9.10 14.96 -8.26
N LEU A 32 10.10 15.83 -8.46
CA LEU A 32 10.11 16.84 -9.52
C LEU A 32 10.99 16.40 -10.69
N PHE A 33 10.39 16.19 -11.84
CA PHE A 33 11.09 15.92 -13.09
C PHE A 33 11.25 17.23 -13.88
N SER A 34 12.46 17.79 -13.91
CA SER A 34 12.70 19.13 -14.50
C SER A 34 12.97 19.10 -16.01
N ASN A 35 13.69 18.09 -16.50
CA ASN A 35 14.05 17.95 -17.91
C ASN A 35 14.32 16.50 -18.31
N GLU A 36 13.71 15.55 -17.60
CA GLU A 36 13.91 14.13 -17.88
C GLU A 36 13.08 13.70 -19.09
N PRO A 37 13.60 12.81 -19.95
CA PRO A 37 12.84 12.26 -21.04
C PRO A 37 11.67 11.40 -20.51
N SER A 38 10.63 11.26 -21.33
CA SER A 38 9.43 10.49 -20.97
C SER A 38 9.75 9.07 -20.52
N ASP A 39 10.76 8.44 -21.12
CA ASP A 39 11.11 7.04 -20.85
C ASP A 39 11.61 6.84 -19.42
N VAL A 40 12.35 7.80 -18.88
CA VAL A 40 12.84 7.79 -17.49
C VAL A 40 11.68 7.96 -16.51
N ILE A 41 10.77 8.89 -16.81
CA ILE A 41 9.58 9.14 -15.97
C ILE A 41 8.69 7.89 -15.93
N LEU A 42 8.50 7.23 -17.08
CA LEU A 42 7.70 6.01 -17.17
C LEU A 42 8.35 4.82 -16.46
N GLU A 43 9.67 4.68 -16.54
CA GLU A 43 10.39 3.63 -15.80
C GLU A 43 10.28 3.83 -14.28
N PHE A 44 10.43 5.08 -13.81
CA PHE A 44 10.22 5.41 -12.42
C PHE A 44 8.81 5.05 -11.94
N ILE A 45 7.78 5.39 -12.71
CA ILE A 45 6.39 5.01 -12.41
C ILE A 45 6.22 3.48 -12.37
N ARG A 46 6.92 2.74 -13.25
CA ARG A 46 6.90 1.27 -13.24
C ARG A 46 7.46 0.72 -11.94
N LEU A 47 8.61 1.21 -11.50
CA LEU A 47 9.25 0.80 -10.24
C LEU A 47 8.35 1.11 -9.04
N MET A 48 7.75 2.30 -8.99
CA MET A 48 6.82 2.68 -7.94
C MET A 48 5.62 1.73 -7.87
N LYS A 49 5.07 1.33 -9.03
CA LYS A 49 3.98 0.33 -9.09
C LYS A 49 4.43 -1.05 -8.60
N ASP A 50 5.65 -1.48 -8.95
CA ASP A 50 6.22 -2.75 -8.49
C ASP A 50 6.42 -2.77 -6.95
N GLU A 51 6.71 -1.62 -6.34
CA GLU A 51 6.77 -1.44 -4.88
C GLU A 51 5.39 -1.34 -4.20
N GLY A 52 4.32 -1.35 -4.99
CA GLY A 52 2.93 -1.28 -4.52
C GLY A 52 2.40 0.14 -4.33
N VAL A 53 3.06 1.16 -4.90
CA VAL A 53 2.58 2.54 -4.91
C VAL A 53 1.52 2.70 -6.00
N ILE A 54 0.35 3.18 -5.61
CA ILE A 54 -0.74 3.50 -6.54
C ILE A 54 -0.61 4.96 -6.94
N ILE A 55 -0.32 5.20 -8.22
CA ILE A 55 -0.21 6.54 -8.80
C ILE A 55 -1.47 6.79 -9.63
N THR A 56 -2.21 7.84 -9.28
CA THR A 56 -3.41 8.32 -9.97
C THR A 56 -3.12 9.63 -10.72
N GLY A 57 -4.07 10.08 -11.54
CA GLY A 57 -3.93 11.35 -12.25
C GLY A 57 -3.83 12.57 -11.32
N ASP A 58 -4.43 12.47 -10.13
CA ASP A 58 -4.41 13.52 -9.10
C ASP A 58 -3.02 13.70 -8.47
N ASP A 59 -2.17 12.66 -8.55
CA ASP A 59 -0.80 12.68 -8.05
C ASP A 59 0.19 13.33 -9.03
N ILE A 60 -0.25 13.67 -10.26
CA ILE A 60 0.59 14.22 -11.32
C ILE A 60 0.29 15.70 -11.50
N ALA A 61 1.23 16.56 -11.07
CA ALA A 61 1.14 18.00 -11.26
C ALA A 61 2.07 18.50 -12.38
N LYS A 62 1.54 19.35 -13.27
CA LYS A 62 2.37 20.17 -14.16
C LYS A 62 2.78 21.44 -13.43
N VAL A 63 4.08 21.62 -13.22
CA VAL A 63 4.65 22.87 -12.71
C VAL A 63 5.22 23.68 -13.87
N SER A 64 4.85 24.96 -13.96
CA SER A 64 5.53 25.93 -14.83
C SER A 64 6.65 26.58 -14.03
N PRO A 65 7.85 26.80 -14.61
CA PRO A 65 8.77 27.80 -14.08
C PRO A 65 8.02 29.14 -14.12
N GLY A 66 7.96 29.84 -12.98
CA GLY A 66 7.41 31.19 -12.88
C GLY A 66 8.37 32.24 -13.43
#